data_AF-A0A7V7ASP2-F1
#
_entry.id   AF-A0A7V7ASP2-F1
#
_cell.length_a   1.000
_cell.length_b   1.000
_cell.length_c   1.000
_cell.angle_alpha   90.00
_cell.angle_beta   90.00
_cell.angle_gamma   90.00
#
_symmetry.space_group_name_H-M   'P 1'
#
loop_
_entity.id
_entity.type
_entity.pdbx_description
1 polymer ?
#
loop_
_entity_poly.entity_id
_entity_poly.type
_entity_poly.pdbx_seq_one_letter_code
_entity_poly.pdbx_strand_id
1 'polypeptide(L)'
;MLDQQRQLITPGECPPEGCPPFTRIECIAVDKVYDSCYQILDLSRDTTVTFANDFTVGDLIPCNQNGNITCQEVSRTDAGDGFFTLTILFTVPLTFTNPANPAQTENQNFTFTRTVTLCSPEGVSPDCSESVINFCNCVITAINDTTLSLTCSFQICLVLRSILRVQLLVPSYGFCVPGPCTTIPGVCPPTPPTQCF
;
A
#
# COMPACT_ATOMS: atom_id res chain seq x y z
N MET A 1 -20.39 9.74 -48.77
CA MET A 1 -19.59 9.10 -47.71
C MET A 1 -18.50 10.08 -47.35
N LEU A 2 -18.70 10.88 -46.31
CA LEU A 2 -17.71 11.84 -45.83
C LEU A 2 -17.01 11.17 -44.65
N ASP A 3 -15.74 10.83 -44.83
CA ASP A 3 -14.83 10.49 -43.75
C ASP A 3 -14.75 11.69 -42.80
N GLN A 4 -15.48 11.60 -41.69
CA GLN A 4 -15.20 12.43 -40.52
C GLN A 4 -13.78 12.08 -40.09
N GLN A 5 -12.83 13.02 -40.29
CA GLN A 5 -11.51 12.95 -39.70
C GLN A 5 -11.70 12.65 -38.21
N ARG A 6 -11.39 11.41 -37.78
CA ARG A 6 -11.44 11.03 -36.38
C ARG A 6 -10.49 11.95 -35.64
N GLN A 7 -11.04 12.88 -34.86
CA GLN A 7 -10.26 13.75 -34.00
C GLN A 7 -9.34 12.85 -33.16
N LEU A 8 -8.05 13.20 -33.13
CA LEU A 8 -7.09 12.52 -32.28
C LEU A 8 -7.43 12.88 -30.83
N ILE A 9 -7.92 11.91 -30.07
CA ILE A 9 -8.31 12.12 -28.67
C ILE A 9 -7.08 11.86 -27.80
N THR A 10 -6.61 12.91 -27.13
CA THR A 10 -5.53 12.82 -26.16
C THR A 10 -6.08 13.00 -24.74
N PRO A 11 -5.65 12.19 -23.76
CA PRO A 11 -5.89 12.45 -22.35
C PRO A 11 -5.52 13.88 -21.95
N GLY A 12 -6.37 14.51 -21.14
CA GLY A 12 -6.21 15.89 -20.69
C GLY A 12 -7.52 16.47 -20.17
N GLU A 13 -7.47 17.71 -19.73
CA GLU A 13 -8.69 18.46 -19.39
C GLU A 13 -9.55 18.67 -20.63
N CYS A 14 -10.86 18.63 -20.46
CA CYS A 14 -11.75 18.97 -21.56
C CYS A 14 -11.63 20.46 -21.87
N PRO A 15 -11.55 20.82 -23.16
CA PRO A 15 -11.51 22.23 -23.53
C PRO A 15 -12.84 22.92 -23.19
N PRO A 16 -12.87 24.26 -23.11
CA PRO A 16 -14.07 25.03 -22.74
C PRO A 16 -15.30 24.74 -23.62
N GLU A 17 -15.08 24.40 -24.89
CA GLU A 17 -16.13 23.99 -25.84
C GLU A 17 -16.71 22.58 -25.59
N GLY A 18 -16.13 21.81 -24.67
CA GLY A 18 -16.60 20.49 -24.25
C GLY A 18 -15.69 19.35 -24.68
N CYS A 19 -15.81 18.20 -23.99
CA CYS A 19 -15.08 16.99 -24.36
C CYS A 19 -15.58 16.44 -25.71
N PRO A 20 -14.73 15.79 -26.53
CA PRO A 20 -15.18 15.03 -27.68
C PRO A 20 -16.26 14.00 -27.28
N PRO A 21 -17.19 13.63 -28.18
CA PRO A 21 -18.17 12.61 -27.89
C PRO A 21 -17.49 11.24 -27.69
N PHE A 22 -17.87 10.51 -26.65
CA PHE A 22 -17.36 9.17 -26.38
C PHE A 22 -17.95 8.14 -27.34
N THR A 23 -17.24 7.05 -27.57
CA THR A 23 -17.67 5.98 -28.50
C THR A 23 -18.39 4.84 -27.79
N ARG A 24 -18.18 4.69 -26.47
CA ARG A 24 -18.84 3.69 -25.62
C ARG A 24 -18.80 4.10 -24.14
N ILE A 25 -19.64 3.46 -23.34
CA ILE A 25 -19.62 3.56 -21.88
C ILE A 25 -19.08 2.24 -21.35
N GLU A 26 -18.01 2.30 -20.58
CA GLU A 26 -17.45 1.13 -19.91
C GLU A 26 -17.89 1.11 -18.45
N CYS A 27 -18.25 -0.07 -17.96
CA CYS A 27 -18.50 -0.29 -16.54
C CYS A 27 -17.20 -0.80 -15.90
N ILE A 28 -16.53 0.07 -15.13
CA ILE A 28 -15.27 -0.29 -14.49
C ILE A 28 -15.49 -0.51 -12.99
N ALA A 29 -14.91 -1.60 -12.48
CA ALA A 29 -14.86 -1.85 -11.06
C ALA A 29 -13.58 -1.21 -10.50
N VAL A 30 -13.73 -0.25 -9.59
CA VAL A 30 -12.64 0.52 -8.98
C VAL A 30 -12.87 0.71 -7.49
N ASP A 31 -11.80 1.03 -6.77
CA ASP A 31 -11.89 1.35 -5.35
C ASP A 31 -12.01 2.86 -5.19
N LYS A 32 -13.15 3.32 -4.68
CA LYS A 32 -13.35 4.73 -4.35
C LYS A 32 -12.76 4.98 -2.96
N VAL A 33 -11.78 5.87 -2.89
CA VAL A 33 -11.18 6.34 -1.64
C VAL A 33 -12.02 7.50 -1.09
N TYR A 34 -12.57 7.35 0.11
CA TYR A 34 -13.33 8.40 0.80
C TYR A 34 -12.43 9.30 1.64
N ASP A 35 -11.42 8.71 2.27
CA ASP A 35 -10.43 9.39 3.09
C ASP A 35 -9.14 8.60 3.08
N SER A 36 -8.03 9.28 3.34
CA SER A 36 -6.73 8.64 3.51
C SER A 36 -5.84 9.44 4.45
N CYS A 37 -5.03 8.73 5.22
CA CYS A 37 -4.01 9.32 6.06
C CYS A 37 -2.74 8.47 6.03
N TYR A 38 -1.62 9.09 6.36
CA TYR A 38 -0.37 8.37 6.58
C TYR A 38 0.28 8.81 7.89
N GLN A 39 1.02 7.89 8.51
CA GLN A 39 1.78 8.15 9.73
C GLN A 39 3.09 7.36 9.69
N ILE A 40 4.17 7.99 10.17
CA ILE A 40 5.41 7.28 10.47
C ILE A 40 5.35 6.83 11.93
N LEU A 41 5.50 5.53 12.15
CA LEU A 41 5.44 4.93 13.48
C LEU A 41 6.75 4.25 13.82
N ASP A 42 7.36 4.65 14.91
CA ASP A 42 8.48 3.92 15.53
C ASP A 42 7.93 2.99 16.60
N LEU A 43 8.17 1.70 16.44
CA LEU A 43 7.69 0.65 17.34
C LEU A 43 8.87 -0.16 17.86
N SER A 44 8.81 -0.51 19.16
CA SER A 44 9.75 -1.42 19.79
C SER A 44 9.01 -2.63 20.33
N ARG A 45 9.50 -3.84 20.03
CA ARG A 45 8.89 -5.11 20.44
C ARG A 45 9.95 -6.14 20.77
N ASP A 46 9.69 -6.86 21.84
CA ASP A 46 10.47 -8.05 22.19
C ASP A 46 9.88 -9.28 21.50
N THR A 47 10.76 -10.16 21.03
CA THR A 47 10.42 -11.45 20.43
C THR A 47 11.51 -12.46 20.73
N THR A 48 11.24 -13.72 20.40
CA THR A 48 12.26 -14.77 20.41
C THR A 48 12.43 -15.39 19.03
N VAL A 49 13.63 -15.81 18.70
CA VAL A 49 13.94 -16.62 17.51
C VAL A 49 14.85 -17.79 17.89
N THR A 50 14.81 -18.86 17.11
CA THR A 50 15.63 -20.06 17.34
C THR A 50 16.66 -20.20 16.24
N PHE A 51 17.88 -19.73 16.50
CA PHE A 51 19.01 -19.86 15.59
C PHE A 51 20.12 -20.67 16.23
N ALA A 52 20.67 -21.63 15.48
CA ALA A 52 21.76 -22.48 15.97
C ALA A 52 23.07 -21.82 15.57
N ASN A 53 23.75 -21.10 16.47
CA ASN A 53 25.10 -20.55 16.33
C ASN A 53 25.56 -19.91 17.65
N ASP A 54 26.86 -19.61 17.76
CA ASP A 54 27.44 -18.87 18.88
C ASP A 54 27.18 -17.36 18.73
N PHE A 55 26.00 -16.91 19.15
CA PHE A 55 25.68 -15.49 19.23
C PHE A 55 26.15 -14.88 20.55
N THR A 56 26.29 -13.56 20.58
CA THR A 56 26.54 -12.77 21.79
C THR A 56 25.46 -11.71 22.00
N VAL A 57 25.20 -11.37 23.25
CA VAL A 57 24.28 -10.28 23.59
C VAL A 57 24.82 -8.97 22.99
N GLY A 58 23.97 -8.25 22.27
CA GLY A 58 24.34 -7.06 21.51
C GLY A 58 24.50 -7.29 20.00
N ASP A 59 24.54 -8.55 19.55
CA ASP A 59 24.60 -8.84 18.11
C ASP A 59 23.30 -8.42 17.40
N LEU A 60 23.46 -8.04 16.13
CA LEU A 60 22.37 -7.61 15.27
C LEU A 60 21.76 -8.80 14.54
N ILE A 61 20.44 -8.93 14.61
CA ILE A 61 19.66 -9.85 13.77
C ILE A 61 18.96 -9.02 12.69
N PRO A 62 19.31 -9.23 11.40
CA PRO A 62 18.59 -8.64 10.29
C PRO A 62 17.11 -9.05 10.29
N CYS A 63 16.24 -8.08 10.04
CA CYS A 63 14.81 -8.30 9.86
C CYS A 63 14.28 -7.54 8.65
N ASN A 64 13.36 -8.16 7.92
CA ASN A 64 12.75 -7.60 6.72
C ASN A 64 11.25 -7.87 6.70
N GLN A 65 10.50 -7.03 6.00
CA GLN A 65 9.08 -7.23 5.77
C GLN A 65 8.84 -8.50 4.95
N ASN A 66 7.89 -9.34 5.39
CA ASN A 66 7.57 -10.62 4.76
C ASN A 66 6.14 -10.65 4.21
N GLY A 67 5.92 -9.97 3.09
CA GLY A 67 4.59 -9.79 2.50
C GLY A 67 3.92 -8.49 2.95
N ASN A 68 2.62 -8.38 2.72
CA ASN A 68 1.90 -7.12 2.94
C ASN A 68 1.51 -6.93 4.41
N ILE A 69 1.56 -5.69 4.89
CA ILE A 69 0.93 -5.30 6.15
C ILE A 69 -0.59 -5.40 5.97
N THR A 70 -1.26 -6.04 6.92
CA THR A 70 -2.73 -6.18 6.90
C THR A 70 -3.35 -5.40 8.04
N CYS A 71 -4.61 -5.01 7.84
CA CYS A 71 -5.40 -4.28 8.82
C CYS A 71 -6.78 -4.90 8.90
N GLN A 72 -7.28 -5.01 10.12
CA GLN A 72 -8.62 -5.48 10.40
C GLN A 72 -9.33 -4.46 11.28
N GLU A 73 -10.52 -4.05 10.85
CA GLU A 73 -11.40 -3.24 11.69
C GLU A 73 -11.84 -4.05 12.91
N VAL A 74 -11.52 -3.56 14.10
CA VAL A 74 -11.92 -4.16 15.39
C VAL A 74 -13.23 -3.55 15.87
N SER A 75 -13.38 -2.22 15.72
CA SER A 75 -14.59 -1.51 16.11
C SER A 75 -14.75 -0.23 15.33
N ARG A 76 -16.00 0.20 15.15
CA ARG A 76 -16.39 1.46 14.52
C ARG A 76 -17.40 2.19 15.39
N THR A 77 -17.14 3.47 15.63
CA THR A 77 -18.05 4.36 16.37
C THR A 77 -18.33 5.58 15.51
N ASP A 78 -19.60 5.94 15.38
CA ASP A 78 -20.00 7.17 14.68
C ASP A 78 -19.46 8.41 15.44
N ALA A 79 -18.77 9.28 14.72
CA ALA A 79 -18.24 10.54 15.24
C ALA A 79 -19.04 11.77 14.77
N GLY A 80 -20.09 11.57 13.96
CA GLY A 80 -20.90 12.63 13.35
C GLY A 80 -20.42 13.04 11.95
N ASP A 81 -21.31 13.65 11.17
CA ASP A 81 -21.01 14.26 9.87
C ASP A 81 -20.33 13.34 8.82
N GLY A 82 -20.58 12.02 8.92
CA GLY A 82 -19.99 11.01 8.03
C GLY A 82 -18.58 10.55 8.43
N PHE A 83 -18.06 11.04 9.55
CA PHE A 83 -16.81 10.58 10.15
C PHE A 83 -17.07 9.43 11.12
N PHE A 84 -16.15 8.48 11.13
CA PHE A 84 -16.18 7.35 12.04
C PHE A 84 -14.83 7.17 12.71
N THR A 85 -14.86 6.94 14.01
CA THR A 85 -13.69 6.52 14.78
C THR A 85 -13.54 5.00 14.67
N LEU A 86 -12.48 4.57 14.00
CA LEU A 86 -12.14 3.18 13.75
C LEU A 86 -10.99 2.75 14.68
N THR A 87 -11.17 1.64 15.38
CA THR A 87 -10.07 0.91 16.01
C THR A 87 -9.65 -0.20 15.06
N ILE A 88 -8.40 -0.20 14.66
CA ILE A 88 -7.86 -1.09 13.64
C ILE A 88 -6.71 -1.89 14.24
N LEU A 89 -6.74 -3.20 14.04
CA LEU A 89 -5.65 -4.12 14.33
C LEU A 89 -4.76 -4.24 13.10
N PHE A 90 -3.52 -3.81 13.21
CA PHE A 90 -2.50 -3.99 12.17
C PHE A 90 -1.70 -5.26 12.46
N THR A 91 -1.39 -6.00 11.40
CA THR A 91 -0.49 -7.17 11.44
C THR A 91 0.67 -6.93 10.49
N VAL A 92 1.87 -6.96 11.04
CA VAL A 92 3.13 -6.70 10.33
C VAL A 92 3.93 -8.00 10.29
N PRO A 93 4.00 -8.65 9.12
CA PRO A 93 4.80 -9.85 8.97
C PRO A 93 6.27 -9.50 8.80
N LEU A 94 7.13 -10.09 9.62
CA LEU A 94 8.57 -9.95 9.59
C LEU A 94 9.25 -11.31 9.39
N THR A 95 10.35 -11.30 8.65
CA THR A 95 11.31 -12.41 8.57
C THR A 95 12.61 -11.98 9.23
N PHE A 96 13.06 -12.78 10.19
CA PHE A 96 14.39 -12.72 10.77
C PHE A 96 15.33 -13.64 10.03
N THR A 97 16.55 -13.17 9.75
CA THR A 97 17.56 -13.96 9.05
C THR A 97 18.76 -14.14 9.96
N ASN A 98 19.23 -15.39 10.09
CA ASN A 98 20.47 -15.66 10.79
C ASN A 98 21.65 -15.08 9.99
N PRO A 99 22.44 -14.13 10.55
CA PRO A 99 23.55 -13.51 9.83
C PRO A 99 24.71 -14.48 9.53
N ALA A 100 24.89 -15.53 10.33
CA ALA A 100 25.91 -16.56 10.11
C ALA A 100 25.46 -17.64 9.10
N ASN A 101 24.15 -17.82 8.93
CA ASN A 101 23.58 -18.73 7.94
C ASN A 101 22.30 -18.15 7.33
N PRO A 102 22.39 -17.41 6.21
CA PRO A 102 21.25 -16.75 5.59
C PRO A 102 20.11 -17.68 5.13
N ALA A 103 20.35 -18.99 5.01
CA ALA A 103 19.32 -19.96 4.69
C ALA A 103 18.39 -20.25 5.89
N GLN A 104 18.86 -19.98 7.12
CA GLN A 104 18.04 -20.10 8.32
C GLN A 104 17.28 -18.79 8.55
N THR A 105 15.95 -18.88 8.40
CA THR A 105 15.03 -17.76 8.59
C THR A 105 13.90 -18.16 9.52
N GLU A 106 13.34 -17.18 10.23
CA GLU A 106 12.17 -17.37 11.07
C GLU A 106 11.18 -16.23 10.85
N ASN A 107 9.90 -16.56 10.72
CA ASN A 107 8.85 -15.58 10.47
C ASN A 107 8.07 -15.30 11.74
N GLN A 108 7.77 -14.03 11.99
CA GLN A 108 6.92 -13.60 13.09
C GLN A 108 5.94 -12.53 12.63
N ASN A 109 4.79 -12.48 13.30
CA ASN A 109 3.77 -11.47 13.06
C ASN A 109 3.69 -10.54 14.27
N PHE A 110 3.94 -9.25 14.06
CA PHE A 110 3.73 -8.25 15.09
C PHE A 110 2.38 -7.59 14.90
N THR A 111 1.62 -7.51 15.99
CA THR A 111 0.31 -6.86 15.97
C THR A 111 0.27 -5.66 16.89
N PHE A 112 -0.47 -4.65 16.47
CA PHE A 112 -0.76 -3.47 17.29
C PHE A 112 -2.08 -2.85 16.87
N THR A 113 -2.74 -2.17 17.80
CA THR A 113 -3.97 -1.45 17.51
C THR A 113 -3.70 0.04 17.38
N ARG A 114 -4.46 0.72 16.51
CA ARG A 114 -4.56 2.17 16.46
C ARG A 114 -6.00 2.59 16.32
N THR A 115 -6.30 3.75 16.91
CA THR A 115 -7.58 4.42 16.75
C THR A 115 -7.37 5.62 15.84
N VAL A 116 -8.19 5.72 14.81
CA VAL A 116 -8.17 6.81 13.83
C VAL A 116 -9.59 7.30 13.60
N THR A 117 -9.76 8.56 13.20
CA THR A 117 -11.06 9.07 12.75
C THR A 117 -10.93 9.44 11.28
N LEU A 118 -11.78 8.86 10.43
CA LEU A 118 -11.75 9.01 8.98
C LEU A 118 -13.17 9.17 8.45
N CYS A 119 -13.33 9.83 7.29
CA CYS A 119 -14.57 9.73 6.52
C CYS A 119 -14.73 8.30 6.00
N SER A 120 -15.61 7.53 6.64
CA SER A 120 -15.74 6.09 6.43
C SER A 120 -17.19 5.63 6.59
N PRO A 121 -18.10 6.05 5.68
CA PRO A 121 -19.51 5.72 5.78
C PRO A 121 -19.78 4.21 5.72
N GLU A 122 -21.05 3.82 5.92
CA GLU A 122 -21.46 2.42 5.88
C GLU A 122 -21.09 1.76 4.54
N GLY A 123 -20.60 0.51 4.60
CA GLY A 123 -20.13 -0.26 3.45
C GLY A 123 -18.67 0.01 3.05
N VAL A 124 -18.07 1.09 3.54
CA VAL A 124 -16.64 1.41 3.30
C VAL A 124 -15.76 0.65 4.29
N SER A 125 -14.63 0.14 3.83
CA SER A 125 -13.69 -0.68 4.62
C SER A 125 -12.29 -0.06 4.66
N PRO A 126 -11.54 -0.22 5.76
CA PRO A 126 -10.15 0.22 5.81
C PRO A 126 -9.25 -0.63 4.90
N ASP A 127 -8.33 0.03 4.20
CA ASP A 127 -7.25 -0.57 3.42
C ASP A 127 -5.91 0.04 3.82
N CYS A 128 -4.92 -0.82 4.03
CA CYS A 128 -3.56 -0.44 4.41
C CYS A 128 -2.50 -1.14 3.55
N SER A 129 -2.89 -1.63 2.37
CA SER A 129 -2.01 -2.36 1.45
C SER A 129 -0.80 -1.56 0.96
N GLU A 130 -0.84 -0.23 1.04
CA GLU A 130 0.28 0.66 0.73
C GLU A 130 1.24 0.92 1.91
N SER A 131 0.98 0.31 3.07
CA SER A 131 1.86 0.43 4.23
C SER A 131 3.13 -0.40 4.05
N VAL A 132 4.27 0.17 4.45
CA VAL A 132 5.59 -0.45 4.31
C VAL A 132 6.47 -0.24 5.53
N ILE A 133 7.41 -1.15 5.75
CA ILE A 133 8.47 -0.99 6.74
C ILE A 133 9.63 -0.22 6.09
N ASN A 134 9.96 0.93 6.67
CA ASN A 134 11.10 1.75 6.23
C ASN A 134 12.41 1.26 6.84
N PHE A 135 12.35 0.77 8.08
CA PHE A 135 13.52 0.37 8.85
C PHE A 135 13.16 -0.77 9.80
N CYS A 136 14.05 -1.74 9.96
CA CYS A 136 13.91 -2.81 10.93
C CYS A 136 15.30 -3.19 11.45
N ASN A 137 15.49 -3.16 12.76
CA ASN A 137 16.72 -3.57 13.42
C ASN A 137 16.40 -4.32 14.72
N CYS A 138 17.03 -5.46 14.93
CA CYS A 138 16.87 -6.23 16.15
C CYS A 138 18.22 -6.50 16.79
N VAL A 139 18.25 -6.39 18.12
CA VAL A 139 19.43 -6.64 18.93
C VAL A 139 19.14 -7.81 19.87
N ILE A 140 20.09 -8.73 20.00
CA ILE A 140 19.99 -9.82 20.96
C ILE A 140 20.13 -9.25 22.38
N THR A 141 19.13 -9.47 23.23
CA THR A 141 19.12 -9.01 24.63
C THR A 141 19.38 -10.13 25.62
N ALA A 142 19.07 -11.38 25.27
CA ALA A 142 19.39 -12.55 26.08
C ALA A 142 19.55 -13.80 25.20
N ILE A 143 20.31 -14.78 25.70
CA ILE A 143 20.56 -16.05 25.02
C ILE A 143 20.24 -17.17 26.00
N ASN A 144 19.31 -18.04 25.62
CA ASN A 144 18.89 -19.21 26.39
C ASN A 144 19.07 -20.44 25.49
N ASP A 145 20.21 -21.12 25.63
CA ASP A 145 20.63 -22.24 24.77
C ASP A 145 20.58 -21.87 23.27
N THR A 146 19.56 -22.32 22.55
CA THR A 146 19.34 -22.04 21.11
C THR A 146 18.30 -20.96 20.85
N THR A 147 17.64 -20.45 21.90
CA THR A 147 16.60 -19.42 21.80
C THR A 147 17.21 -18.06 22.13
N LEU A 148 17.13 -17.15 21.17
CA LEU A 148 17.59 -15.78 21.28
C LEU A 148 16.40 -14.89 21.63
N SER A 149 16.51 -14.10 22.68
CA SER A 149 15.58 -13.00 22.95
C SER A 149 16.08 -11.76 22.24
N LEU A 150 15.20 -11.15 21.43
CA LEU A 150 15.50 -9.99 20.62
C LEU A 150 14.64 -8.82 21.08
N THR A 151 15.23 -7.63 21.13
CA THR A 151 14.47 -6.38 21.14
C THR A 151 14.60 -5.74 19.76
N CYS A 152 13.48 -5.68 19.06
CA CYS A 152 13.37 -5.15 17.71
C CYS A 152 12.82 -3.73 17.73
N SER A 153 13.43 -2.85 16.94
CA SER A 153 12.93 -1.51 16.64
C SER A 153 12.67 -1.41 15.14
N PHE A 154 11.44 -1.07 14.77
CA PHE A 154 11.07 -0.91 13.38
C PHE A 154 10.25 0.36 13.16
N GLN A 155 10.51 1.00 12.02
CA GLN A 155 9.79 2.18 11.56
C GLN A 155 8.85 1.78 10.43
N ILE A 156 7.57 2.07 10.60
CA ILE A 156 6.52 1.75 9.64
C ILE A 156 5.98 3.05 9.04
N CYS A 157 5.96 3.13 7.71
CA CYS A 157 5.12 4.08 6.99
C CYS A 157 3.74 3.45 6.87
N LEU A 158 2.85 3.84 7.78
CA LEU A 158 1.48 3.34 7.81
C LEU A 158 0.63 4.24 6.92
N VAL A 159 0.12 3.71 5.81
CA VAL A 159 -0.85 4.37 4.94
C VAL A 159 -2.19 3.68 5.15
N LEU A 160 -3.21 4.44 5.52
CA LEU A 160 -4.55 3.93 5.75
C LEU A 160 -5.55 4.68 4.88
N ARG A 161 -6.42 3.94 4.21
CA ARG A 161 -7.45 4.45 3.30
C ARG A 161 -8.80 3.89 3.69
N SER A 162 -9.85 4.69 3.55
CA SER A 162 -11.22 4.20 3.64
C SER A 162 -11.74 3.99 2.21
N ILE A 163 -11.93 2.72 1.82
CA ILE A 163 -12.23 2.34 0.43
C ILE A 163 -13.57 1.59 0.28
N LEU A 164 -14.24 1.82 -0.85
CA LEU A 164 -15.41 1.04 -1.27
C LEU A 164 -15.22 0.60 -2.71
N ARG A 165 -15.38 -0.70 -2.96
CA ARG A 165 -15.44 -1.23 -4.33
C ARG A 165 -16.73 -0.77 -4.99
N VAL A 166 -16.62 0.05 -6.03
CA VAL A 166 -17.76 0.58 -6.79
C VAL A 166 -17.65 0.22 -8.26
N GLN A 167 -18.78 0.26 -8.95
CA GLN A 167 -18.84 0.21 -10.41
C GLN A 167 -19.16 1.60 -10.94
N LEU A 168 -18.25 2.15 -11.75
CA LEU A 168 -18.43 3.46 -12.39
C LEU A 168 -18.70 3.28 -13.88
N LEU A 169 -19.67 4.03 -14.38
CA LEU A 169 -19.89 4.20 -15.80
C LEU A 169 -18.96 5.30 -16.31
N VAL A 170 -17.94 4.92 -17.05
CA VAL A 170 -16.92 5.84 -17.55
C VAL A 170 -17.03 5.93 -19.08
N PRO A 171 -17.23 7.14 -19.63
CA PRO A 171 -17.08 7.38 -21.06
C PRO A 171 -15.69 6.94 -21.52
N SER A 172 -15.61 6.02 -22.48
CA SER A 172 -14.33 5.57 -23.03
C SER A 172 -14.19 5.93 -24.50
N TYR A 173 -12.95 6.24 -24.87
CA TYR A 173 -12.59 6.73 -26.19
C TYR A 173 -11.76 5.72 -27.00
N GLY A 174 -11.40 4.57 -26.39
CA GLY A 174 -10.53 3.58 -27.01
C GLY A 174 -9.62 2.91 -26.00
N PHE A 175 -8.68 2.10 -26.50
CA PHE A 175 -7.54 1.59 -25.73
C PHE A 175 -6.29 2.43 -26.00
N CYS A 176 -5.44 2.61 -24.99
CA CYS A 176 -4.11 3.19 -25.17
C CYS A 176 -3.19 2.15 -25.85
N VAL A 177 -2.57 2.48 -26.99
CA VAL A 177 -1.56 1.63 -27.62
C VAL A 177 -0.17 2.13 -27.23
N PRO A 178 0.72 1.28 -26.68
CA PRO A 178 2.08 1.71 -26.37
C PRO A 178 2.80 2.26 -27.60
N GLY A 179 3.38 3.46 -27.49
CA GLY A 179 4.30 4.01 -28.48
C GLY A 179 5.72 3.44 -28.34
N PRO A 180 6.58 3.59 -29.36
CA PRO A 180 7.99 3.22 -29.24
C PRO A 180 8.70 4.06 -28.18
N CYS A 181 9.62 3.45 -27.42
CA CYS A 181 10.43 4.17 -26.44
C CYS A 181 11.26 5.25 -27.12
N THR A 182 11.25 6.46 -26.56
CA THR A 182 12.15 7.56 -26.97
C THR A 182 13.20 7.77 -25.89
N THR A 183 14.42 8.16 -26.28
CA THR A 183 15.54 8.32 -25.33
C THR A 183 15.37 9.52 -24.40
N ILE A 184 14.65 10.56 -24.85
CA ILE A 184 14.23 11.72 -24.04
C ILE A 184 12.87 12.20 -24.58
N PRO A 185 11.77 12.06 -23.83
CA PRO A 185 10.52 12.73 -24.19
C PRO A 185 10.71 14.24 -24.04
N GLY A 186 10.41 15.01 -25.08
CA GLY A 186 10.63 16.48 -25.10
C GLY A 186 9.81 17.27 -24.07
N VAL A 187 8.87 16.62 -23.38
CA VAL A 187 8.03 17.17 -22.28
C VAL A 187 7.79 16.10 -21.20
N CYS A 188 7.63 16.53 -19.94
CA CYS A 188 7.30 15.67 -18.80
C CYS A 188 6.08 16.25 -18.05
N PRO A 189 4.97 15.49 -17.90
CA PRO A 189 4.76 14.12 -18.37
C PRO A 189 4.74 14.02 -19.91
N PRO A 190 5.15 12.88 -20.50
CA PRO A 190 5.15 12.71 -21.95
C PRO A 190 3.73 12.78 -22.52
N THR A 191 3.59 13.27 -23.76
CA THR A 191 2.31 13.27 -24.46
C THR A 191 1.79 11.83 -24.56
N PRO A 192 0.53 11.56 -24.18
CA PRO A 192 -0.02 10.22 -24.20
C PRO A 192 -0.07 9.66 -25.63
N PRO A 193 0.03 8.33 -25.81
CA PRO A 193 -0.02 7.73 -27.13
C PRO A 193 -1.41 7.85 -27.76
N THR A 194 -1.45 7.70 -29.09
CA THR A 194 -2.69 7.66 -29.87
C THR A 194 -3.61 6.53 -29.42
N GLN A 195 -4.92 6.80 -29.30
CA GLN A 195 -5.92 5.80 -28.94
C GLN A 195 -6.38 5.00 -30.17
N CYS A 196 -6.67 3.72 -30.00
CA CYS A 196 -7.27 2.84 -31.01
C CYS A 196 -8.70 2.42 -30.62
N PHE A 197 -9.52 2.12 -31.64
CA PHE A 197 -10.90 1.67 -31.52
C PHE A 197 -11.00 0.14 -31.60
#